data_AF-A0A061DM53-F1
#
_entry.id   AF-A0A061DM53-F1
#
_cell.length_a   1.000
_cell.length_b   1.000
_cell.length_c   1.000
_cell.angle_alpha   90.00
_cell.angle_beta   90.00
_cell.angle_gamma   90.00
#
_symmetry.space_group_name_H-M   'P 1'
#
loop_
_entity.id
_entity.type
_entity.pdbx_description
1 polymer ?
#
loop_
_entity_poly.entity_id
_entity_poly.type
_entity_poly.pdbx_seq_one_letter_code
_entity_poly.pdbx_strand_id
1 'polypeptide(L)'
;MATHFSPCSSSSSSSSSLTFSSEFTVCKPRRYCFSKWVSQVHPRIHARNHFRIKSSNGHPPNAVSMQDGMDGTPLAEGIKPEEQEIFFDLSDSEKVQSTLSITVVGASGDLAKKKIFPALFALYYEDCLPENFMVFGYARTKLTDEELRNVISGTLTCRIDKRANCEDKMEQFLKRCFYHSGQYDSEEHFAELDSKLKEKEAGKLSNRLFYLSIPPNIFVDVVRCVSYKASAVNGWTRVIVEKPFGRDSESSAELTRCLKQYLTEDQIFRIDHYLGKELVENLSVLRFSNLVFEPLWSRNYIRNVQLIFSEDFGTEGRGGYFDNYGIIRDIMQNHLLQILALFAMETPVSLEAEDIRNEKVKVLRSMRPLQLEDVIVGQYKGHNKGGKIYPGYSDDSTVPNDSLTPTFAAAALFINNARWDGVPFLMKAGKALHTRR
;
A
#
# COMPACT_ATOMS: atom_id res chain seq x y z
N MET A 1 -13.89 49.99 35.75
CA MET A 1 -13.50 50.44 37.10
C MET A 1 -12.55 49.38 37.64
N ALA A 2 -11.23 49.62 37.52
CA ALA A 2 -10.41 50.22 38.59
C ALA A 2 -10.34 49.26 39.79
N THR A 3 -9.22 48.79 40.35
CA THR A 3 -7.80 49.25 40.43
C THR A 3 -7.16 48.23 41.43
N HIS A 4 -6.02 47.56 41.21
CA HIS A 4 -4.60 47.99 41.23
C HIS A 4 -3.83 47.54 42.51
N PHE A 5 -2.57 47.09 42.32
CA PHE A 5 -1.40 46.98 43.23
C PHE A 5 -1.36 45.79 44.25
N SER A 6 -0.39 44.85 44.30
CA SER A 6 1.11 44.87 44.40
C SER A 6 1.65 45.66 45.61
N PRO A 7 2.91 45.50 46.09
CA PRO A 7 3.86 44.36 46.21
C PRO A 7 4.57 44.37 47.62
N CYS A 8 5.62 43.54 47.85
CA CYS A 8 6.83 43.81 48.71
C CYS A 8 7.59 42.49 49.04
N SER A 9 8.81 42.25 48.51
CA SER A 9 10.17 42.58 49.04
C SER A 9 10.73 41.48 49.98
N SER A 10 11.73 40.67 49.60
CA SER A 10 13.19 40.87 49.42
C SER A 10 14.00 40.97 50.72
N SER A 11 14.92 40.03 50.94
CA SER A 11 16.17 40.24 51.70
C SER A 11 17.33 39.42 51.11
N SER A 12 18.37 40.17 50.74
CA SER A 12 19.78 39.84 50.47
C SER A 12 20.49 39.28 51.71
N SER A 13 21.70 38.69 51.74
CA SER A 13 22.98 38.90 51.03
C SER A 13 23.91 37.69 51.34
N SER A 14 24.89 37.33 50.51
CA SER A 14 26.26 37.84 50.66
C SER A 14 27.19 37.30 49.56
N SER A 15 28.15 38.16 49.24
CA SER A 15 29.10 38.20 48.15
C SER A 15 30.42 37.46 48.42
N SER A 16 31.07 36.96 47.37
CA SER A 16 32.53 37.09 47.24
C SER A 16 32.92 37.29 45.77
N SER A 17 33.83 38.24 45.59
CA SER A 17 34.26 38.86 44.34
C SER A 17 35.69 38.45 44.00
N LEU A 18 35.97 38.13 42.74
CA LEU A 18 37.31 38.21 42.15
C LEU A 18 37.20 38.78 40.73
N THR A 19 37.95 39.85 40.48
CA THR A 19 38.04 40.65 39.24
C THR A 19 39.36 40.41 38.50
N PHE A 20 39.43 40.95 37.27
CA PHE A 20 40.54 41.08 36.30
C PHE A 20 40.70 39.93 35.29
N SER A 21 40.86 40.15 33.98
CA SER A 21 40.96 41.36 33.14
C SER A 21 40.72 40.99 31.68
N SER A 22 40.27 41.97 30.89
CA SER A 22 40.07 41.91 29.45
C SER A 22 41.38 41.92 28.66
N GLU A 23 41.58 40.93 27.79
CA GLU A 23 42.40 41.07 26.58
C GLU A 23 41.60 40.61 25.36
N PHE A 24 41.37 41.55 24.44
CA PHE A 24 40.86 41.31 23.10
C PHE A 24 41.99 40.76 22.23
N THR A 25 41.77 39.63 21.56
CA THR A 25 42.61 39.23 20.43
C THR A 25 41.73 38.92 19.22
N VAL A 26 41.80 39.81 18.25
CA VAL A 26 41.26 39.63 16.89
C VAL A 26 42.20 38.70 16.13
N CYS A 27 41.69 37.57 15.64
CA CYS A 27 42.41 36.69 14.73
C CYS A 27 41.54 36.35 13.51
N LYS A 28 41.94 36.84 12.33
CA LYS A 28 41.57 36.37 10.99
C LYS A 28 42.87 36.24 10.17
N PRO A 29 42.92 35.51 9.05
CA PRO A 29 42.57 34.11 8.83
C PRO A 29 43.81 33.33 8.31
N ARG A 30 43.94 32.03 8.62
CA ARG A 30 44.98 31.20 7.98
C ARG A 30 44.51 30.70 6.61
N ARG A 31 45.18 31.20 5.57
CA ARG A 31 45.15 30.67 4.20
C ARG A 31 45.63 29.22 4.21
N TYR A 32 44.85 28.31 3.63
CA TYR A 32 45.35 27.02 3.16
C TYR A 32 45.08 26.87 1.67
N CYS A 33 46.11 26.39 0.98
CA CYS A 33 46.24 26.25 -0.46
C CYS A 33 45.08 25.53 -1.15
N PHE A 34 44.63 26.10 -2.26
CA PHE A 34 44.06 25.34 -3.36
C PHE A 34 45.13 24.41 -3.93
N SER A 35 44.95 23.10 -3.79
CA SER A 35 45.55 22.14 -4.73
C SER A 35 44.44 21.60 -5.62
N LYS A 36 44.54 21.92 -6.92
CA LYS A 36 43.78 21.26 -7.98
C LYS A 36 44.23 19.81 -8.03
N TRP A 37 43.42 18.88 -7.54
CA TRP A 37 43.54 17.48 -7.91
C TRP A 37 42.55 17.19 -9.04
N VAL A 38 43.09 17.34 -10.25
CA VAL A 38 42.51 16.81 -11.49
C VAL A 38 42.68 15.30 -11.43
N SER A 39 41.58 14.54 -11.35
CA SER A 39 41.61 13.09 -11.51
C SER A 39 41.85 12.78 -13.00
N GLN A 40 43.11 12.57 -13.38
CA GLN A 40 43.45 11.93 -14.64
C GLN A 40 43.05 10.45 -14.58
N VAL A 41 41.88 10.11 -15.13
CA VAL A 41 41.58 8.71 -15.46
C VAL A 41 42.12 8.44 -16.86
N HIS A 42 43.26 7.76 -16.94
CA HIS A 42 43.74 7.16 -18.18
C HIS A 42 42.93 5.88 -18.47
N PRO A 43 42.34 5.72 -19.67
CA PRO A 43 41.84 4.42 -20.08
C PRO A 43 43.03 3.53 -20.47
N ARG A 44 43.25 2.44 -19.74
CA ARG A 44 44.11 1.34 -20.22
C ARG A 44 43.38 0.63 -21.36
N ILE A 45 43.75 0.98 -22.58
CA ILE A 45 43.42 0.23 -23.79
C ILE A 45 44.31 -1.02 -23.79
N HIS A 46 43.72 -2.18 -23.52
CA HIS A 46 44.31 -3.45 -23.94
C HIS A 46 43.67 -3.86 -25.27
N ALA A 47 44.46 -3.76 -26.34
CA ALA A 47 44.19 -4.39 -27.61
C ALA A 47 44.66 -5.86 -27.59
N ARG A 48 43.98 -6.70 -28.40
CA ARG A 48 44.17 -8.14 -28.74
C ARG A 48 43.09 -9.04 -28.12
N ASN A 49 42.41 -9.95 -28.84
CA ASN A 49 42.61 -10.52 -30.18
C ASN A 49 41.25 -10.92 -30.79
N HIS A 50 41.18 -10.90 -32.12
CA HIS A 50 40.09 -11.44 -32.93
C HIS A 50 39.70 -12.88 -32.52
N PHE A 51 38.45 -13.07 -32.13
CA PHE A 51 37.81 -14.39 -32.17
C PHE A 51 36.85 -14.43 -33.37
N ARG A 52 37.22 -15.26 -34.34
CA ARG A 52 36.52 -15.48 -35.61
C ARG A 52 35.59 -16.69 -35.42
N ILE A 53 34.29 -16.46 -35.28
CA ILE A 53 33.30 -17.55 -35.37
C ILE A 53 33.06 -17.82 -36.85
N LYS A 54 33.39 -19.04 -37.29
CA LYS A 54 33.01 -19.59 -38.59
C LYS A 54 31.54 -19.98 -38.52
N SER A 55 30.68 -19.35 -39.33
CA SER A 55 29.40 -19.95 -39.73
C SER A 55 29.53 -20.45 -41.16
N SER A 56 29.17 -21.71 -41.37
CA SER A 56 29.09 -22.34 -42.68
C SER A 56 27.70 -22.99 -42.82
N ASN A 57 27.10 -22.77 -43.99
CA ASN A 57 25.90 -23.38 -44.57
C ASN A 57 24.57 -22.78 -44.05
N GLY A 58 23.61 -22.35 -44.87
CA GLY A 58 23.45 -22.44 -46.32
C GLY A 58 21.98 -22.73 -46.68
N HIS A 59 21.31 -21.71 -47.22
CA HIS A 59 20.08 -21.70 -48.04
C HIS A 59 18.66 -21.77 -47.41
N PRO A 60 17.72 -20.92 -47.89
CA PRO A 60 16.27 -21.01 -47.65
C PRO A 60 15.55 -21.76 -48.79
N PRO A 61 14.35 -22.34 -48.60
CA PRO A 61 13.51 -22.73 -49.70
C PRO A 61 12.60 -21.58 -50.17
N ASN A 62 12.54 -21.46 -51.50
CA ASN A 62 11.86 -20.47 -52.31
C ASN A 62 10.33 -20.53 -52.26
N ALA A 63 9.75 -19.39 -52.61
CA ALA A 63 8.40 -19.22 -53.13
C ALA A 63 8.16 -20.04 -54.42
N VAL A 64 6.91 -20.49 -54.61
CA VAL A 64 6.40 -20.95 -55.91
C VAL A 64 5.02 -20.34 -56.13
N SER A 65 4.91 -19.57 -57.21
CA SER A 65 3.69 -19.29 -57.97
C SER A 65 3.80 -20.08 -59.27
N MET A 66 2.68 -20.59 -59.80
CA MET A 66 2.37 -20.75 -61.24
C MET A 66 0.88 -21.09 -61.43
N GLN A 67 0.39 -20.76 -62.64
CA GLN A 67 -0.99 -20.48 -63.07
C GLN A 67 -1.83 -21.69 -63.54
N ASP A 68 -3.15 -21.47 -63.52
CA ASP A 68 -4.27 -21.82 -64.43
C ASP A 68 -4.18 -22.97 -65.46
N GLY A 69 -5.31 -23.72 -65.56
CA GLY A 69 -5.69 -24.52 -66.74
C GLY A 69 -6.93 -25.41 -66.54
N MET A 70 -8.04 -25.08 -67.21
CA MET A 70 -9.38 -25.69 -67.22
C MET A 70 -9.46 -27.16 -67.69
N ASP A 71 -10.47 -27.91 -67.20
CA ASP A 71 -11.47 -28.59 -68.04
C ASP A 71 -12.59 -29.31 -67.23
N GLY A 72 -13.86 -29.16 -67.67
CA GLY A 72 -14.88 -30.23 -67.71
C GLY A 72 -15.81 -30.51 -66.50
N THR A 73 -17.00 -29.87 -66.52
CA THR A 73 -18.26 -30.14 -65.76
C THR A 73 -18.93 -31.52 -66.00
N PRO A 74 -20.11 -31.86 -65.41
CA PRO A 74 -20.56 -31.88 -64.00
C PRO A 74 -21.32 -33.20 -63.66
N LEU A 75 -21.81 -33.42 -62.43
CA LEU A 75 -23.15 -33.98 -62.11
C LEU A 75 -23.33 -34.30 -60.60
N ALA A 76 -24.42 -33.75 -60.04
CA ALA A 76 -25.28 -34.24 -58.96
C ALA A 76 -24.67 -34.50 -57.56
N GLU A 77 -25.30 -34.21 -56.43
CA GLU A 77 -26.48 -33.45 -56.03
C GLU A 77 -26.42 -33.44 -54.48
N GLY A 78 -26.88 -32.37 -53.84
CA GLY A 78 -27.40 -32.41 -52.47
C GLY A 78 -26.39 -32.42 -51.33
N ILE A 79 -26.33 -31.29 -50.60
CA ILE A 79 -26.67 -31.15 -49.17
C ILE A 79 -26.24 -29.73 -48.78
N LYS A 80 -27.21 -28.86 -48.51
CA LYS A 80 -26.98 -27.58 -47.84
C LYS A 80 -26.68 -27.89 -46.36
N PRO A 81 -25.60 -27.37 -45.75
CA PRO A 81 -25.51 -27.35 -44.31
C PRO A 81 -26.39 -26.20 -43.82
N GLU A 82 -27.48 -26.54 -43.13
CA GLU A 82 -28.16 -25.61 -42.24
C GLU A 82 -27.16 -25.23 -41.14
N GLU A 83 -26.86 -23.94 -41.06
CA GLU A 83 -26.21 -23.34 -39.90
C GLU A 83 -27.15 -23.49 -38.70
N GLN A 84 -26.95 -24.56 -37.92
CA GLN A 84 -27.45 -24.61 -36.55
C GLN A 84 -26.56 -23.69 -35.72
N GLU A 85 -26.94 -22.41 -35.67
CA GLU A 85 -26.58 -21.57 -34.53
C GLU A 85 -27.14 -22.23 -33.27
N ILE A 86 -26.27 -22.95 -32.55
CA ILE A 86 -26.53 -23.32 -31.18
C ILE A 86 -26.43 -22.03 -30.37
N PHE A 87 -27.54 -21.30 -30.36
CA PHE A 87 -27.78 -20.22 -29.41
C PHE A 87 -27.86 -20.90 -28.03
N PHE A 88 -26.74 -20.92 -27.31
CA PHE A 88 -26.76 -21.18 -25.88
C PHE A 88 -27.51 -20.01 -25.26
N ASP A 89 -28.81 -20.21 -25.09
CA ASP A 89 -29.67 -19.37 -24.28
C ASP A 89 -29.12 -19.41 -22.85
N LEU A 90 -28.33 -18.38 -22.51
CA LEU A 90 -27.86 -18.12 -21.14
C LEU A 90 -28.96 -17.45 -20.31
N SER A 91 -30.23 -17.70 -20.62
CA SER A 91 -31.34 -17.36 -19.75
C SER A 91 -31.59 -18.51 -18.78
N ASP A 92 -31.63 -18.15 -17.50
CA ASP A 92 -31.93 -19.00 -16.34
C ASP A 92 -30.88 -20.07 -15.95
N SER A 93 -29.63 -19.64 -15.71
CA SER A 93 -29.03 -20.08 -14.44
C SER A 93 -29.76 -19.33 -13.34
N GLU A 94 -30.56 -20.00 -12.51
CA GLU A 94 -31.04 -19.43 -11.25
C GLU A 94 -29.86 -18.72 -10.59
N LYS A 95 -29.85 -17.37 -10.61
CA LYS A 95 -28.82 -16.61 -9.89
C LYS A 95 -29.01 -17.00 -8.44
N VAL A 96 -28.19 -17.92 -7.95
CA VAL A 96 -28.16 -18.29 -6.54
C VAL A 96 -27.99 -16.98 -5.80
N GLN A 97 -29.06 -16.52 -5.17
CA GLN A 97 -29.17 -15.15 -4.71
C GLN A 97 -28.29 -15.04 -3.46
N SER A 98 -27.03 -14.67 -3.65
CA SER A 98 -26.04 -14.60 -2.58
C SER A 98 -26.17 -13.30 -1.81
N THR A 99 -26.02 -13.36 -0.49
CA THR A 99 -25.94 -12.21 0.40
C THR A 99 -24.48 -11.93 0.76
N LEU A 100 -24.05 -10.68 0.65
CA LEU A 100 -22.73 -10.23 1.11
C LEU A 100 -22.85 -9.51 2.45
N SER A 101 -22.25 -10.08 3.50
CA SER A 101 -22.17 -9.48 4.82
C SER A 101 -20.77 -8.91 5.05
N ILE A 102 -20.66 -7.59 5.25
CA ILE A 102 -19.38 -6.91 5.49
C ILE A 102 -19.32 -6.46 6.95
N THR A 103 -18.42 -7.04 7.74
CA THR A 103 -18.22 -6.66 9.14
C THR A 103 -16.98 -5.80 9.29
N VAL A 104 -17.15 -4.53 9.69
CA VAL A 104 -16.07 -3.61 10.02
C VAL A 104 -15.75 -3.74 11.52
N VAL A 105 -14.72 -4.53 11.83
CA VAL A 105 -14.22 -4.69 13.20
C VAL A 105 -13.38 -3.46 13.56
N GLY A 106 -13.66 -2.86 14.71
CA GLY A 106 -13.13 -1.54 15.07
C GLY A 106 -13.92 -0.38 14.48
N ALA A 107 -15.22 -0.56 14.23
CA ALA A 107 -16.07 0.45 13.58
C ALA A 107 -16.15 1.81 14.30
N SER A 108 -15.86 1.86 15.61
CA SER A 108 -15.81 3.12 16.36
C SER A 108 -14.52 3.92 16.14
N GLY A 109 -13.52 3.35 15.45
CA GLY A 109 -12.23 3.96 15.18
C GLY A 109 -12.22 4.96 14.01
N ASP A 110 -11.14 5.75 13.95
CA ASP A 110 -10.97 6.82 12.97
C ASP A 110 -10.86 6.32 11.52
N LEU A 111 -10.14 5.21 11.28
CA LEU A 111 -9.99 4.63 9.95
C LEU A 111 -11.33 4.17 9.39
N ALA A 112 -12.15 3.51 10.22
CA ALA A 112 -13.48 3.06 9.84
C ALA A 112 -14.36 4.24 9.38
N LYS A 113 -14.48 5.28 10.21
CA LYS A 113 -15.31 6.47 9.93
C LYS A 113 -14.81 7.28 8.74
N LYS A 114 -13.49 7.54 8.66
CA LYS A 114 -12.93 8.46 7.66
C LYS A 114 -12.64 7.80 6.30
N LYS A 115 -12.52 6.47 6.24
CA LYS A 115 -12.10 5.74 5.03
C LYS A 115 -13.01 4.57 4.67
N ILE A 116 -13.24 3.63 5.58
CA ILE A 116 -13.91 2.35 5.25
C ILE A 116 -15.38 2.57 4.90
N PHE A 117 -16.18 3.18 5.79
CA PHE A 117 -17.59 3.45 5.51
C PHE A 117 -17.78 4.37 4.29
N PRO A 118 -17.01 5.47 4.11
CA PRO A 118 -17.05 6.24 2.88
C PRO A 118 -16.69 5.45 1.61
N ALA A 119 -15.74 4.51 1.68
CA ALA A 119 -15.38 3.67 0.53
C ALA A 119 -16.49 2.66 0.20
N LEU A 120 -17.10 2.03 1.21
CA LEU A 120 -18.26 1.15 1.02
C LEU A 120 -19.46 1.90 0.42
N PHE A 121 -19.70 3.13 0.90
CA PHE A 121 -20.72 4.00 0.31
C PHE A 121 -20.40 4.37 -1.14
N ALA A 122 -19.14 4.67 -1.47
CA ALA A 122 -18.75 4.94 -2.85
C ALA A 122 -18.99 3.72 -3.77
N LEU A 123 -18.65 2.51 -3.32
CA LEU A 123 -18.95 1.28 -4.05
C LEU A 123 -20.44 1.06 -4.24
N TYR A 124 -21.25 1.35 -3.22
CA TYR A 124 -22.71 1.31 -3.34
C TYR A 124 -23.24 2.36 -4.31
N TYR A 125 -22.70 3.57 -4.25
CA TYR A 125 -23.13 4.70 -5.06
C TYR A 125 -22.88 4.47 -6.56
N GLU A 126 -21.76 3.81 -6.89
CA GLU A 126 -21.40 3.36 -8.24
C GLU A 126 -21.93 1.97 -8.60
N ASP A 127 -22.88 1.44 -7.82
CA ASP A 127 -23.56 0.16 -8.09
C ASP A 127 -22.57 -1.04 -8.25
N CYS A 128 -21.42 -0.96 -7.58
CA CYS A 128 -20.35 -1.97 -7.54
C CYS A 128 -20.49 -2.97 -6.39
N LEU A 129 -21.50 -2.82 -5.54
CA LEU A 129 -21.87 -3.83 -4.54
C LEU A 129 -23.00 -4.72 -5.06
N PRO A 130 -23.04 -6.01 -4.66
CA PRO A 130 -24.17 -6.89 -4.96
C PRO A 130 -25.48 -6.30 -4.44
N GLU A 131 -26.60 -6.62 -5.08
CA GLU A 131 -27.94 -6.15 -4.68
C GLU A 131 -28.29 -6.49 -3.21
N ASN A 132 -27.94 -7.72 -2.80
CA ASN A 132 -28.13 -8.20 -1.44
C ASN A 132 -26.82 -8.08 -0.67
N PHE A 133 -26.61 -6.92 -0.06
CA PHE A 133 -25.50 -6.70 0.86
C PHE A 133 -25.95 -6.00 2.14
N MET A 134 -25.10 -6.13 3.15
CA MET A 134 -25.24 -5.44 4.41
C MET A 134 -23.91 -5.16 5.09
N VAL A 135 -23.90 -4.18 5.98
CA VAL A 135 -22.69 -3.75 6.70
C VAL A 135 -22.93 -3.79 8.20
N PHE A 136 -22.07 -4.48 8.93
CA PHE A 136 -22.05 -4.51 10.39
C PHE A 136 -20.84 -3.76 10.94
N GLY A 137 -21.06 -2.78 11.81
CA GLY A 137 -20.02 -2.28 12.68
C GLY A 137 -19.87 -3.17 13.91
N TYR A 138 -18.63 -3.52 14.26
CA TYR A 138 -18.32 -4.28 15.48
C TYR A 138 -17.24 -3.57 16.29
N ALA A 139 -17.52 -3.22 17.56
CA ALA A 139 -16.50 -2.72 18.48
C ALA A 139 -16.95 -2.83 19.96
N ARG A 140 -16.04 -2.58 20.89
CA ARG A 140 -16.32 -2.60 22.34
C ARG A 140 -17.28 -1.49 22.80
N THR A 141 -17.29 -0.36 22.08
CA THR A 141 -18.16 0.78 22.39
C THR A 141 -19.61 0.35 22.26
N LYS A 142 -20.44 0.62 23.26
CA LYS A 142 -21.88 0.39 23.17
C LYS A 142 -22.48 1.50 22.32
N LEU A 143 -22.99 1.14 21.14
CA LEU A 143 -23.72 2.03 20.24
C LEU A 143 -24.97 1.31 19.74
N THR A 144 -26.02 2.07 19.43
CA THR A 144 -27.17 1.56 18.66
C THR A 144 -26.92 1.66 17.15
N ASP A 145 -27.79 1.03 16.36
CA ASP A 145 -27.76 1.15 14.91
C ASP A 145 -27.95 2.61 14.47
N GLU A 146 -28.85 3.36 15.12
CA GLU A 146 -29.09 4.78 14.85
C GLU A 146 -27.87 5.64 15.19
N GLU A 147 -27.21 5.37 16.33
CA GLU A 147 -26.00 6.09 16.72
C GLU A 147 -24.86 5.85 15.73
N LEU A 148 -24.66 4.61 15.27
CA LEU A 148 -23.69 4.32 14.22
C LEU A 148 -24.02 5.10 12.95
N ARG A 149 -25.28 5.05 12.48
CA ARG A 149 -25.74 5.73 11.26
C ARG A 149 -25.50 7.24 11.34
N ASN A 150 -25.79 7.86 12.48
CA ASN A 150 -25.54 9.28 12.73
C ASN A 150 -24.04 9.62 12.70
N VAL A 151 -23.20 8.75 13.24
CA VAL A 151 -21.74 8.96 13.24
C VAL A 151 -21.16 8.85 11.84
N ILE A 152 -21.62 7.89 11.03
CA ILE A 152 -21.07 7.68 9.69
C ILE A 152 -21.67 8.64 8.66
N SER A 153 -22.93 9.07 8.79
CA SER A 153 -23.60 9.95 7.81
C SER A 153 -22.83 11.24 7.54
N GLY A 154 -22.26 11.86 8.58
CA GLY A 154 -21.44 13.07 8.43
C GLY A 154 -20.12 12.89 7.69
N THR A 155 -19.72 11.64 7.41
CA THR A 155 -18.47 11.31 6.68
C THR A 155 -18.73 10.84 5.25
N LEU A 156 -19.98 10.51 4.91
CA LEU A 156 -20.35 10.05 3.58
C LEU A 156 -20.39 11.23 2.62
N THR A 157 -19.80 11.08 1.43
CA THR A 157 -19.75 12.13 0.42
C THR A 157 -20.07 11.53 -0.94
N CYS A 158 -20.95 12.19 -1.70
CA CYS A 158 -21.19 11.86 -3.10
C CYS A 158 -20.11 12.51 -3.95
N ARG A 159 -19.14 11.71 -4.40
CA ARG A 159 -17.88 12.23 -4.97
C ARG A 159 -17.88 12.41 -6.48
N ILE A 160 -18.75 11.71 -7.21
CA ILE A 160 -18.50 11.47 -8.64
C ILE A 160 -19.51 12.15 -9.58
N ASP A 161 -20.74 12.41 -9.17
CA ASP A 161 -21.62 13.31 -9.92
C ASP A 161 -22.70 13.81 -8.96
N LYS A 162 -23.22 15.01 -9.18
CA LYS A 162 -24.52 15.39 -8.60
C LYS A 162 -25.62 14.59 -9.32
N ARG A 163 -25.60 13.25 -9.23
CA ARG A 163 -26.81 12.48 -9.56
C ARG A 163 -27.88 12.98 -8.60
N ALA A 164 -29.06 13.28 -9.13
CA ALA A 164 -30.14 13.97 -8.42
C ALA A 164 -30.64 13.28 -7.13
N ASN A 165 -30.12 12.09 -6.78
CA ASN A 165 -30.63 11.22 -5.72
C ASN A 165 -29.54 10.82 -4.69
N CYS A 166 -28.57 11.70 -4.42
CA CYS A 166 -27.50 11.43 -3.45
C CYS A 166 -28.03 11.14 -2.04
N GLU A 167 -28.97 11.96 -1.56
CA GLU A 167 -29.58 11.80 -0.23
C GLU A 167 -30.34 10.48 -0.13
N ASP A 168 -31.14 10.14 -1.15
CA ASP A 168 -31.85 8.86 -1.20
C ASP A 168 -30.89 7.66 -1.18
N LYS A 169 -29.84 7.67 -2.01
CA LYS A 169 -28.84 6.59 -2.00
C LYS A 169 -28.16 6.51 -0.63
N MET A 170 -27.85 7.65 -0.01
CA MET A 170 -27.27 7.67 1.34
C MET A 170 -28.21 7.06 2.38
N GLU A 171 -29.49 7.44 2.38
CA GLU A 171 -30.48 6.89 3.31
C GLU A 171 -30.65 5.37 3.12
N GLN A 172 -30.72 4.90 1.87
CA GLN A 172 -30.83 3.48 1.55
C GLN A 172 -29.59 2.69 1.96
N PHE A 173 -28.39 3.27 1.81
CA PHE A 173 -27.16 2.66 2.31
C PHE A 173 -27.16 2.57 3.84
N LEU A 174 -27.52 3.65 4.54
CA LEU A 174 -27.55 3.69 6.00
C LEU A 174 -28.55 2.69 6.59
N LYS A 175 -29.69 2.44 5.92
CA LYS A 175 -30.65 1.39 6.31
C LYS A 175 -30.05 -0.03 6.29
N ARG A 176 -28.96 -0.24 5.55
CA ARG A 176 -28.21 -1.51 5.47
C ARG A 176 -27.04 -1.59 6.46
N CYS A 177 -26.80 -0.52 7.23
CA CYS A 177 -25.78 -0.46 8.27
C CYS A 177 -26.39 -0.81 9.62
N PHE A 178 -25.77 -1.79 10.29
CA PHE A 178 -26.13 -2.29 11.61
C PHE A 178 -24.91 -2.28 12.53
N TYR A 179 -25.12 -2.42 13.83
CA TYR A 179 -24.07 -2.42 14.83
C TYR A 179 -24.23 -3.57 15.83
N HIS A 180 -23.10 -4.08 16.29
CA HIS A 180 -23.05 -5.02 17.40
C HIS A 180 -21.85 -4.71 18.29
N SER A 181 -22.12 -4.52 19.58
CA SER A 181 -21.07 -4.29 20.58
C SER A 181 -20.57 -5.62 21.14
N GLY A 182 -19.26 -5.82 21.20
CA GLY A 182 -18.66 -7.03 21.75
C GLY A 182 -17.17 -6.90 22.03
N GLN A 183 -16.63 -7.87 22.78
CA GLN A 183 -15.19 -7.99 23.05
C GLN A 183 -14.50 -8.76 21.94
N TYR A 184 -13.31 -8.30 21.53
CA TYR A 184 -12.58 -8.84 20.38
C TYR A 184 -12.05 -10.26 20.57
N ASP A 185 -11.93 -10.72 21.81
CA ASP A 185 -11.39 -12.01 22.23
C ASP A 185 -12.44 -13.03 22.72
N SER A 186 -13.73 -12.64 22.74
CA SER A 186 -14.82 -13.48 23.26
C SER A 186 -15.56 -14.21 22.16
N GLU A 187 -15.52 -15.53 22.19
CA GLU A 187 -16.27 -16.38 21.26
C GLU A 187 -17.79 -16.21 21.40
N GLU A 188 -18.28 -15.95 22.62
CA GLU A 188 -19.70 -15.72 22.89
C GLU A 188 -20.22 -14.50 22.13
N HIS A 189 -19.52 -13.36 22.20
CA HIS A 189 -19.91 -12.17 21.46
C HIS A 189 -19.83 -12.37 19.93
N PHE A 190 -18.91 -13.19 19.43
CA PHE A 190 -18.87 -13.54 18.01
C PHE A 190 -19.99 -14.51 17.60
N ALA A 191 -20.46 -15.37 18.50
CA ALA A 191 -21.64 -16.20 18.27
C ALA A 191 -22.95 -15.35 18.25
N GLU A 192 -23.03 -14.31 19.07
CA GLU A 192 -24.11 -13.32 19.02
C GLU A 192 -24.10 -12.55 17.70
N LEU A 193 -22.91 -12.11 17.24
CA LEU A 193 -22.75 -11.49 15.91
C LEU A 193 -23.20 -12.44 14.80
N ASP A 194 -22.76 -13.69 14.82
CA ASP A 194 -23.17 -14.71 13.84
C ASP A 194 -24.70 -14.91 13.79
N SER A 195 -25.34 -14.91 14.95
CA SER A 195 -26.80 -15.03 15.04
C SER A 195 -27.50 -13.86 14.33
N LYS A 196 -27.01 -12.63 14.52
CA LYS A 196 -27.52 -11.44 13.81
C LYS A 196 -27.24 -11.48 12.31
N LEU A 197 -26.06 -11.96 11.90
CA LEU A 197 -25.71 -12.14 10.50
C LEU A 197 -26.67 -13.14 9.84
N LYS A 198 -26.89 -14.30 10.45
CA LYS A 198 -27.79 -15.36 9.96
C LYS A 198 -29.23 -14.89 9.82
N GLU A 199 -29.74 -14.13 10.80
CA GLU A 199 -31.10 -13.56 10.75
C GLU A 199 -31.30 -12.76 9.46
N LYS A 200 -30.29 -11.99 9.06
CA LYS A 200 -30.36 -11.07 7.93
C LYS A 200 -29.97 -11.72 6.60
N GLU A 201 -29.14 -12.75 6.66
CA GLU A 201 -28.82 -13.62 5.51
C GLU A 201 -30.02 -14.49 5.10
N ALA A 202 -30.96 -14.75 6.01
CA ALA A 202 -32.23 -15.42 5.76
C ALA A 202 -32.10 -16.77 5.03
N GLY A 203 -31.06 -17.54 5.35
CA GLY A 203 -30.80 -18.87 4.79
C GLY A 203 -30.24 -18.88 3.36
N LYS A 204 -29.98 -17.71 2.76
CA LYS A 204 -29.35 -17.59 1.44
C LYS A 204 -27.87 -17.98 1.47
N LEU A 205 -27.25 -18.12 0.29
CA LEU A 205 -25.80 -18.29 0.18
C LEU A 205 -25.11 -17.05 0.78
N SER A 206 -24.35 -17.19 1.87
CA SER A 206 -23.74 -16.05 2.55
C SER A 206 -22.23 -15.96 2.32
N ASN A 207 -21.80 -14.83 1.80
CA ASN A 207 -20.41 -14.46 1.67
C ASN A 207 -20.08 -13.44 2.76
N ARG A 208 -19.03 -13.69 3.56
CA ARG A 208 -18.70 -12.85 4.71
C ARG A 208 -17.32 -12.23 4.58
N LEU A 209 -17.25 -10.91 4.66
CA LEU A 209 -16.02 -10.13 4.60
C LEU A 209 -15.79 -9.43 5.94
N PHE A 210 -14.69 -9.75 6.63
CA PHE A 210 -14.31 -9.10 7.88
C PHE A 210 -13.17 -8.11 7.64
N TYR A 211 -13.42 -6.81 7.84
CA TYR A 211 -12.40 -5.78 7.76
C TYR A 211 -11.86 -5.45 9.15
N LEU A 212 -10.59 -5.75 9.42
CA LEU A 212 -9.96 -5.53 10.71
C LEU A 212 -9.33 -4.13 10.80
N SER A 213 -10.13 -3.15 11.18
CA SER A 213 -9.70 -1.78 11.48
C SER A 213 -9.32 -1.62 12.95
N ILE A 214 -8.45 -2.50 13.44
CA ILE A 214 -8.02 -2.62 14.84
C ILE A 214 -6.49 -2.68 14.95
N PRO A 215 -5.92 -2.45 16.15
CA PRO A 215 -4.50 -2.65 16.39
C PRO A 215 -4.04 -4.11 16.12
N PRO A 216 -2.80 -4.31 15.66
CA PRO A 216 -2.29 -5.60 15.18
C PRO A 216 -2.23 -6.69 16.26
N ASN A 217 -2.06 -6.30 17.53
CA ASN A 217 -2.02 -7.24 18.66
C ASN A 217 -3.36 -7.94 18.91
N ILE A 218 -4.44 -7.50 18.27
CA ILE A 218 -5.79 -8.05 18.43
C ILE A 218 -6.21 -8.89 17.21
N PHE A 219 -5.43 -8.87 16.11
CA PHE A 219 -5.79 -9.56 14.87
C PHE A 219 -6.01 -11.06 15.07
N VAL A 220 -5.10 -11.73 15.78
CA VAL A 220 -5.14 -13.18 15.95
C VAL A 220 -6.36 -13.60 16.76
N ASP A 221 -6.69 -12.90 17.84
CA ASP A 221 -7.86 -13.21 18.67
C ASP A 221 -9.17 -13.06 17.89
N VAL A 222 -9.31 -11.97 17.12
CA VAL A 222 -10.49 -11.76 16.29
C VAL A 222 -10.59 -12.82 15.21
N VAL A 223 -9.50 -13.14 14.51
CA VAL A 223 -9.50 -14.16 13.47
C VAL A 223 -9.85 -15.54 14.03
N ARG A 224 -9.35 -15.89 15.22
CA ARG A 224 -9.72 -17.12 15.93
C ARG A 224 -11.23 -17.16 16.19
N CYS A 225 -11.79 -16.11 16.79
CA CYS A 225 -13.22 -16.06 17.11
C CYS A 225 -14.10 -16.07 15.85
N VAL A 226 -13.70 -15.36 14.79
CA VAL A 226 -14.39 -15.39 13.48
C VAL A 226 -14.37 -16.79 12.88
N SER A 227 -13.19 -17.43 12.85
CA SER A 227 -13.03 -18.79 12.31
C SER A 227 -13.95 -19.78 13.01
N TYR A 228 -14.01 -19.75 14.35
CA TYR A 228 -14.82 -20.70 15.12
C TYR A 228 -16.32 -20.41 15.17
N LYS A 229 -16.74 -19.13 15.17
CA LYS A 229 -18.14 -18.78 15.48
C LYS A 229 -18.87 -18.01 14.39
N ALA A 230 -18.16 -17.25 13.56
CA ALA A 230 -18.79 -16.30 12.63
C ALA A 230 -18.40 -16.49 11.15
N SER A 231 -17.77 -17.62 10.81
CA SER A 231 -17.51 -17.98 9.41
C SER A 231 -18.80 -18.32 8.67
N ALA A 232 -18.85 -18.00 7.39
CA ALA A 232 -19.95 -18.36 6.51
C ALA A 232 -20.12 -19.89 6.45
N VAL A 233 -21.37 -20.36 6.50
CA VAL A 233 -21.68 -21.80 6.50
C VAL A 233 -21.67 -22.38 5.08
N ASN A 234 -22.16 -21.60 4.10
CA ASN A 234 -22.40 -22.08 2.74
C ASN A 234 -21.69 -21.24 1.66
N GLY A 235 -21.05 -20.12 1.99
CA GLY A 235 -20.23 -19.31 1.07
C GLY A 235 -18.82 -19.06 1.60
N TRP A 236 -18.11 -18.07 1.03
CA TRP A 236 -16.73 -17.80 1.42
C TRP A 236 -16.66 -16.86 2.64
N THR A 237 -15.57 -16.99 3.40
CA THR A 237 -15.17 -16.04 4.44
C THR A 237 -13.81 -15.45 4.09
N ARG A 238 -13.69 -14.12 4.01
CA ARG A 238 -12.45 -13.40 3.74
C ARG A 238 -12.19 -12.37 4.82
N VAL A 239 -10.92 -12.14 5.12
CA VAL A 239 -10.48 -11.21 6.16
C VAL A 239 -9.49 -10.22 5.57
N ILE A 240 -9.81 -8.93 5.70
CA ILE A 240 -8.95 -7.82 5.34
C ILE A 240 -8.19 -7.37 6.59
N VAL A 241 -6.86 -7.32 6.51
CA VAL A 241 -5.97 -6.91 7.60
C VAL A 241 -5.12 -5.71 7.21
N GLU A 242 -4.96 -4.78 8.13
CA GLU A 242 -4.21 -3.53 7.94
C GLU A 242 -2.77 -3.63 8.47
N LYS A 243 -1.89 -2.78 7.93
CA LYS A 243 -0.53 -2.62 8.45
C LYS A 243 -0.57 -2.09 9.91
N PRO A 244 0.39 -2.46 10.78
CA PRO A 244 1.66 -3.14 10.49
C PRO A 244 1.60 -4.67 10.58
N PHE A 245 2.32 -5.35 9.69
CA PHE A 245 2.43 -6.82 9.62
C PHE A 245 3.69 -7.33 10.33
N GLY A 246 3.84 -6.98 11.61
CA GLY A 246 5.10 -7.17 12.35
C GLY A 246 6.03 -5.96 12.23
N ARG A 247 7.21 -6.05 12.85
CA ARG A 247 8.25 -5.01 12.88
C ARG A 247 9.55 -5.44 12.21
N ASP A 248 9.69 -6.72 11.92
CA ASP A 248 10.83 -7.39 11.32
C ASP A 248 10.39 -8.75 10.75
N SER A 249 11.33 -9.48 10.14
CA SER A 249 11.06 -10.77 9.52
C SER A 249 10.51 -11.81 10.50
N GLU A 250 10.99 -11.83 11.74
CA GLU A 250 10.61 -12.81 12.76
C GLU A 250 9.17 -12.57 13.24
N SER A 251 8.87 -11.34 13.68
CA SER A 251 7.53 -10.96 14.13
C SER A 251 6.49 -11.03 13.00
N SER A 252 6.89 -10.76 11.75
CA SER A 252 6.01 -10.90 10.58
C SER A 252 5.71 -12.38 10.25
N ALA A 253 6.72 -13.24 10.34
CA ALA A 253 6.55 -14.68 10.15
C ALA A 253 5.66 -15.27 11.24
N GLU A 254 5.83 -14.84 12.49
CA GLU A 254 5.00 -15.26 13.62
C GLU A 254 3.54 -14.85 13.44
N LEU A 255 3.27 -13.59 13.07
CA LEU A 255 1.91 -13.13 12.76
C LEU A 255 1.30 -13.97 11.63
N THR A 256 2.06 -14.24 10.58
CA THR A 256 1.60 -15.05 9.45
C THR A 256 1.29 -16.48 9.88
N ARG A 257 2.15 -17.10 10.69
CA ARG A 257 1.96 -18.45 11.23
C ARG A 257 0.69 -18.53 12.06
N CYS A 258 0.43 -17.54 12.92
CA CYS A 258 -0.77 -17.47 13.74
C CYS A 258 -2.05 -17.30 12.92
N LEU A 259 -2.05 -16.41 11.91
CA LEU A 259 -3.20 -16.24 11.01
C LEU A 259 -3.51 -17.52 10.22
N LYS A 260 -2.47 -18.23 9.76
CA LYS A 260 -2.60 -19.47 8.99
C LYS A 260 -3.18 -20.66 9.78
N GLN A 261 -3.26 -20.57 11.11
CA GLN A 261 -3.94 -21.59 11.91
C GLN A 261 -5.47 -21.56 11.69
N TYR A 262 -6.00 -20.43 11.24
CA TYR A 262 -7.45 -20.18 11.18
C TYR A 262 -7.96 -19.83 9.79
N LEU A 263 -7.07 -19.38 8.90
CA LEU A 263 -7.39 -18.91 7.55
C LEU A 263 -6.43 -19.51 6.53
N THR A 264 -6.95 -19.83 5.35
CA THR A 264 -6.16 -20.14 4.16
C THR A 264 -5.66 -18.86 3.48
N GLU A 265 -4.64 -18.95 2.62
CA GLU A 265 -4.00 -17.75 2.05
C GLU A 265 -4.95 -16.92 1.16
N ASP A 266 -5.84 -17.57 0.43
CA ASP A 266 -6.87 -16.94 -0.43
C ASP A 266 -7.99 -16.26 0.39
N GLN A 267 -8.04 -16.50 1.70
CA GLN A 267 -8.94 -15.80 2.62
C GLN A 267 -8.31 -14.54 3.21
N ILE A 268 -6.98 -14.34 3.11
CA ILE A 268 -6.27 -13.24 3.80
C ILE A 268 -5.93 -12.13 2.81
N PHE A 269 -6.52 -10.96 3.02
CA PHE A 269 -6.29 -9.77 2.20
C PHE A 269 -5.49 -8.73 3.02
N ARG A 270 -4.17 -8.70 2.81
CA ARG A 270 -3.28 -7.74 3.48
C ARG A 270 -3.27 -6.42 2.72
N ILE A 271 -3.68 -5.34 3.37
CA ILE A 271 -3.78 -4.03 2.73
C ILE A 271 -2.41 -3.36 2.65
N ASP A 272 -2.02 -3.06 1.42
CA ASP A 272 -1.14 -1.95 1.09
C ASP A 272 -1.92 -0.98 0.19
N HIS A 273 -2.41 0.12 0.76
CA HIS A 273 -3.29 1.05 0.07
C HIS A 273 -2.62 1.79 -1.11
N TYR A 274 -1.29 1.71 -1.28
CA TYR A 274 -0.64 2.26 -2.47
C TYR A 274 -0.92 1.41 -3.71
N LEU A 275 -1.18 0.11 -3.55
CA LEU A 275 -1.52 -0.77 -4.65
C LEU A 275 -2.88 -0.41 -5.29
N GLY A 276 -3.79 0.22 -4.54
CA GLY A 276 -5.07 0.71 -5.06
C GLY A 276 -5.02 2.14 -5.61
N LYS A 277 -3.82 2.70 -5.85
CA LYS A 277 -3.68 3.99 -6.52
C LYS A 277 -3.65 3.75 -8.02
N GLU A 278 -4.49 4.46 -8.76
CA GLU A 278 -4.62 4.36 -10.22
C GLU A 278 -3.28 4.35 -10.98
N LEU A 279 -2.35 5.26 -10.64
CA LEU A 279 -1.03 5.31 -11.30
C LEU A 279 -0.16 4.08 -11.00
N VAL A 280 -0.32 3.44 -9.84
CA VAL A 280 0.39 2.21 -9.47
C VAL A 280 -0.21 1.01 -10.20
N GLU A 281 -1.54 0.94 -10.29
CA GLU A 281 -2.23 -0.10 -11.08
C GLU A 281 -1.86 -0.03 -12.57
N ASN A 282 -1.71 1.19 -13.11
CA ASN A 282 -1.38 1.42 -14.50
C ASN A 282 0.06 1.02 -14.89
N LEU A 283 0.95 0.70 -13.93
CA LEU A 283 2.31 0.25 -14.23
C LEU A 283 2.34 -1.04 -15.06
N SER A 284 1.45 -1.99 -14.79
CA SER A 284 1.39 -3.24 -15.55
C SER A 284 0.96 -3.00 -16.99
N VAL A 285 -0.05 -2.15 -17.20
CA VAL A 285 -0.54 -1.77 -18.53
C VAL A 285 0.54 -1.02 -19.31
N LEU A 286 1.21 -0.05 -18.68
CA LEU A 286 2.30 0.70 -19.28
C LEU A 286 3.42 -0.25 -19.77
N ARG A 287 3.79 -1.25 -18.99
CA ARG A 287 4.92 -2.13 -19.29
C ARG A 287 4.58 -3.23 -20.30
N PHE A 288 3.43 -3.88 -20.16
CA PHE A 288 3.15 -5.13 -20.87
C PHE A 288 2.17 -4.96 -22.04
N SER A 289 1.43 -3.85 -22.10
CA SER A 289 0.51 -3.56 -23.21
C SER A 289 1.12 -2.67 -24.29
N ASN A 290 2.40 -2.30 -24.16
CA ASN A 290 3.07 -1.34 -25.04
C ASN A 290 4.42 -1.90 -25.56
N LEU A 291 4.43 -2.34 -26.82
CA LEU A 291 5.61 -2.91 -27.49
C LEU A 291 6.84 -1.97 -27.50
N VAL A 292 6.62 -0.66 -27.42
CA VAL A 292 7.71 0.33 -27.40
C VAL A 292 8.50 0.25 -26.08
N PHE A 293 7.84 -0.05 -24.96
CA PHE A 293 8.49 -0.04 -23.65
C PHE A 293 9.21 -1.35 -23.32
N GLU A 294 8.73 -2.48 -23.83
CA GLU A 294 9.29 -3.81 -23.53
C GLU A 294 10.82 -3.92 -23.73
N PRO A 295 11.42 -3.53 -24.88
CA PRO A 295 12.87 -3.62 -25.06
C PRO A 295 13.65 -2.59 -24.23
N LEU A 296 13.04 -1.44 -23.95
CA LEU A 296 13.65 -0.33 -23.20
C LEU A 296 13.68 -0.60 -21.69
N TRP A 297 12.87 -1.53 -21.19
CA TRP A 297 12.73 -1.83 -19.76
C TRP A 297 13.80 -2.78 -19.24
N SER A 298 15.08 -2.44 -19.46
CA SER A 298 16.22 -3.28 -19.06
C SER A 298 17.46 -2.47 -18.73
N ARG A 299 18.43 -3.11 -18.07
CA ARG A 299 19.78 -2.58 -17.77
C ARG A 299 20.53 -1.99 -18.97
N ASN A 300 20.17 -2.36 -20.20
CA ASN A 300 20.82 -1.84 -21.40
C ASN A 300 20.45 -0.37 -21.67
N TYR A 301 19.28 0.07 -21.19
CA TYR A 301 18.73 1.40 -21.47
C TYR A 301 18.45 2.20 -20.19
N ILE A 302 18.14 1.53 -19.08
CA ILE A 302 17.85 2.15 -17.80
C ILE A 302 19.14 2.30 -16.99
N ARG A 303 19.53 3.55 -16.73
CA ARG A 303 20.69 3.88 -15.88
C ARG A 303 20.40 3.68 -14.38
N ASN A 304 19.23 4.09 -13.91
CA ASN A 304 18.77 3.96 -12.53
C ASN A 304 17.25 4.13 -12.45
N VAL A 305 16.66 3.63 -11.37
CA VAL A 305 15.24 3.79 -11.05
C VAL A 305 15.12 4.55 -9.74
N GLN A 306 14.21 5.52 -9.64
CA GLN A 306 14.03 6.32 -8.43
C GLN A 306 12.60 6.21 -7.91
N LEU A 307 12.49 5.78 -6.65
CA LEU A 307 11.22 5.65 -5.93
C LEU A 307 11.23 6.67 -4.80
N ILE A 308 10.41 7.71 -4.94
CA ILE A 308 10.46 8.84 -4.02
C ILE A 308 9.09 9.05 -3.39
N PHE A 309 9.09 9.07 -2.06
CA PHE A 309 7.98 9.52 -1.25
C PHE A 309 8.42 10.76 -0.45
N SER A 310 7.69 11.85 -0.55
CA SER A 310 7.90 12.98 0.35
C SER A 310 6.59 13.58 0.86
N GLU A 311 6.59 13.94 2.14
CA GLU A 311 5.54 14.71 2.79
C GLU A 311 6.10 16.06 3.23
N ASP A 312 5.30 17.11 3.08
CA ASP A 312 5.62 18.49 3.45
C ASP A 312 5.19 18.85 4.89
N PHE A 313 4.67 17.87 5.63
CA PHE A 313 4.29 17.97 7.03
C PHE A 313 5.08 16.96 7.88
N GLY A 314 5.13 17.19 9.21
CA GLY A 314 5.87 16.36 10.15
C GLY A 314 5.06 15.16 10.65
N THR A 315 5.26 14.78 11.91
CA THR A 315 4.44 13.76 12.58
C THR A 315 3.12 14.28 13.16
N GLU A 316 2.90 15.60 13.17
CA GLU A 316 1.64 16.26 13.56
C GLU A 316 1.07 15.72 14.89
N GLY A 317 1.90 15.62 15.93
CA GLY A 317 1.51 15.15 17.26
C GLY A 317 1.35 13.62 17.38
N ARG A 318 1.70 12.87 16.32
CA ARG A 318 1.75 11.39 16.32
C ARG A 318 3.18 10.87 16.45
N GLY A 319 4.10 11.68 16.96
CA GLY A 319 5.52 11.35 17.11
C GLY A 319 5.73 10.05 17.88
N GLY A 320 5.11 9.88 19.06
CA GLY A 320 5.28 8.67 19.88
C GLY A 320 4.82 7.38 19.20
N TYR A 321 3.78 7.43 18.35
CA TYR A 321 3.39 6.27 17.53
C TYR A 321 4.42 6.02 16.42
N PHE A 322 4.84 7.08 15.71
CA PHE A 322 5.82 6.97 14.63
C PHE A 322 7.19 6.47 15.12
N ASP A 323 7.58 6.83 16.35
CA ASP A 323 8.85 6.48 16.98
C ASP A 323 9.08 4.97 17.10
N ASN A 324 7.99 4.22 17.23
CA ASN A 324 8.00 2.77 17.30
C ASN A 324 8.33 2.07 15.97
N TYR A 325 8.29 2.79 14.84
CA TYR A 325 8.40 2.21 13.51
C TYR A 325 9.46 2.89 12.64
N GLY A 326 9.47 4.22 12.61
CA GLY A 326 10.30 5.04 11.74
C GLY A 326 9.91 4.96 10.26
N ILE A 327 10.53 5.82 9.44
CA ILE A 327 10.15 5.99 8.04
C ILE A 327 10.35 4.72 7.18
N ILE A 328 11.33 3.88 7.56
CA ILE A 328 11.64 2.65 6.84
C ILE A 328 10.46 1.67 6.92
N ARG A 329 9.91 1.46 8.13
CA ARG A 329 8.77 0.55 8.32
C ARG A 329 7.45 1.20 7.91
N ASP A 330 7.31 2.51 8.10
CA ASP A 330 6.07 3.22 7.76
C ASP A 330 5.82 3.24 6.24
N ILE A 331 6.86 3.46 5.43
CA ILE A 331 6.74 3.73 3.99
C ILE A 331 7.62 2.85 3.09
N MET A 332 8.91 2.67 3.43
CA MET A 332 9.86 2.04 2.49
C MET A 332 9.60 0.54 2.34
N GLN A 333 9.43 -0.17 3.47
CA GLN A 333 9.28 -1.63 3.51
C GLN A 333 7.98 -2.12 2.87
N ASN A 334 6.94 -1.27 2.84
CA ASN A 334 5.63 -1.59 2.26
C ASN A 334 5.44 -0.90 0.90
N HIS A 335 4.98 0.35 0.89
CA HIS A 335 4.50 1.08 -0.28
C HIS A 335 5.55 1.14 -1.40
N LEU A 336 6.76 1.60 -1.07
CA LEU A 336 7.81 1.76 -2.10
C LEU A 336 8.36 0.41 -2.57
N LEU A 337 8.45 -0.59 -1.69
CA LEU A 337 8.88 -1.94 -2.06
C LEU A 337 7.85 -2.66 -2.96
N GLN A 338 6.56 -2.43 -2.72
CA GLN A 338 5.48 -2.94 -3.58
C GLN A 338 5.53 -2.33 -4.98
N ILE A 339 5.74 -1.01 -5.08
CA ILE A 339 5.91 -0.32 -6.37
C ILE A 339 7.17 -0.82 -7.07
N LEU A 340 8.28 -0.99 -6.35
CA LEU A 340 9.51 -1.58 -6.88
C LEU A 340 9.24 -2.94 -7.50
N ALA A 341 8.55 -3.83 -6.78
CA ALA A 341 8.25 -5.17 -7.27
C ALA A 341 7.42 -5.14 -8.56
N LEU A 342 6.37 -4.31 -8.62
CA LEU A 342 5.55 -4.13 -9.84
C LEU A 342 6.35 -3.53 -11.01
N PHE A 343 7.24 -2.59 -10.74
CA PHE A 343 8.08 -1.96 -11.74
C PHE A 343 9.13 -2.93 -12.31
N ALA A 344 9.67 -3.82 -11.46
CA ALA A 344 10.81 -4.66 -11.79
C ALA A 344 10.46 -6.09 -12.19
N MET A 345 9.24 -6.57 -11.93
CA MET A 345 8.81 -7.95 -12.23
C MET A 345 8.91 -8.28 -13.72
N GLU A 346 9.13 -9.55 -14.08
CA GLU A 346 9.02 -9.96 -15.48
C GLU A 346 7.55 -9.93 -15.93
N THR A 347 7.32 -10.11 -17.23
CA THR A 347 5.97 -10.29 -17.77
C THR A 347 5.37 -11.55 -17.15
N PRO A 348 4.23 -11.43 -16.44
CA PRO A 348 3.56 -12.60 -15.87
C PRO A 348 2.98 -13.49 -16.97
N VAL A 349 2.78 -14.77 -16.66
CA VAL A 349 2.19 -15.74 -17.60
C VAL A 349 0.78 -15.35 -18.00
N SER A 350 0.02 -14.79 -17.06
CA SER A 350 -1.32 -14.24 -17.27
C SER A 350 -1.58 -13.04 -16.34
N LEU A 351 -2.77 -12.45 -16.43
CA LEU A 351 -3.22 -11.39 -15.52
C LEU A 351 -3.88 -11.94 -14.23
N GLU A 352 -3.86 -13.26 -14.03
CA GLU A 352 -4.34 -13.87 -12.80
C GLU A 352 -3.51 -13.43 -11.59
N ALA A 353 -4.17 -13.29 -10.45
CA ALA A 353 -3.55 -12.72 -9.25
C ALA A 353 -2.30 -13.49 -8.80
N GLU A 354 -2.30 -14.82 -8.92
CA GLU A 354 -1.16 -15.66 -8.51
C GLU A 354 0.06 -15.47 -9.42
N ASP A 355 -0.14 -15.37 -10.74
CA ASP A 355 0.95 -15.22 -11.70
C ASP A 355 1.66 -13.88 -11.51
N ILE A 356 0.89 -12.81 -11.26
CA ILE A 356 1.44 -11.49 -10.91
C ILE A 356 2.21 -11.56 -9.59
N ARG A 357 1.65 -12.22 -8.56
CA ARG A 357 2.31 -12.40 -7.26
C ARG A 357 3.63 -13.16 -7.39
N ASN A 358 3.67 -14.22 -8.19
CA ASN A 358 4.86 -15.02 -8.41
C ASN A 358 6.01 -14.18 -8.98
N GLU A 359 5.75 -13.34 -9.99
CA GLU A 359 6.77 -12.49 -10.58
C GLU A 359 7.23 -11.36 -9.63
N LYS A 360 6.32 -10.81 -8.81
CA LYS A 360 6.69 -9.87 -7.73
C LYS A 360 7.62 -10.54 -6.70
N VAL A 361 7.27 -11.74 -6.22
CA VAL A 361 8.07 -12.47 -5.23
C VAL A 361 9.44 -12.86 -5.79
N LYS A 362 9.50 -13.27 -7.05
CA LYS A 362 10.76 -13.59 -7.74
C LYS A 362 11.73 -12.41 -7.79
N VAL A 363 11.24 -11.19 -8.01
CA VAL A 363 12.06 -9.98 -7.89
C VAL A 363 12.59 -9.82 -6.47
N LEU A 364 11.71 -9.85 -5.47
CA LEU A 364 12.11 -9.63 -4.07
C LEU A 364 13.14 -10.67 -3.60
N ARG A 365 13.00 -11.93 -4.03
CA ARG A 365 13.98 -13.00 -3.76
C ARG A 365 15.32 -12.80 -4.46
N SER A 366 15.33 -12.04 -5.55
CA SER A 366 16.56 -11.70 -6.30
C SER A 366 17.25 -10.45 -5.75
N MET A 367 16.66 -9.75 -4.78
CA MET A 367 17.27 -8.56 -4.21
C MET A 367 18.41 -8.90 -3.25
N ARG A 368 19.48 -8.10 -3.30
CA ARG A 368 20.55 -8.15 -2.30
C ARG A 368 20.03 -7.60 -0.97
N PRO A 369 20.30 -8.26 0.18
CA PRO A 369 20.04 -7.67 1.49
C PRO A 369 20.77 -6.34 1.65
N LEU A 370 20.04 -5.32 2.08
CA LEU A 370 20.54 -3.95 2.23
C LEU A 370 21.69 -3.88 3.25
N GLN A 371 22.78 -3.21 2.91
CA GLN A 371 23.91 -2.96 3.81
C GLN A 371 23.85 -1.54 4.35
N LEU A 372 24.43 -1.29 5.53
CA LEU A 372 24.41 0.04 6.15
C LEU A 372 25.12 1.10 5.31
N GLU A 373 26.15 0.73 4.56
CA GLU A 373 26.88 1.62 3.64
C GLU A 373 26.03 2.12 2.46
N ASP A 374 24.97 1.38 2.11
CA ASP A 374 24.04 1.73 1.04
C ASP A 374 22.87 2.59 1.56
N VAL A 375 22.87 2.97 2.84
CA VAL A 375 21.75 3.65 3.51
C VAL A 375 22.19 4.95 4.16
N ILE A 376 21.41 6.00 3.93
CA ILE A 376 21.52 7.27 4.63
C ILE A 376 20.21 7.50 5.37
N VAL A 377 20.32 7.85 6.65
CA VAL A 377 19.18 8.23 7.49
C VAL A 377 19.30 9.68 7.93
N GLY A 378 18.15 10.30 8.22
CA GLY A 378 18.08 11.65 8.76
C GLY A 378 16.89 11.80 9.70
N GLN A 379 16.96 12.83 10.53
CA GLN A 379 15.89 13.25 11.40
C GLN A 379 15.69 14.77 11.25
N TYR A 380 14.49 15.20 10.88
CA TYR A 380 14.20 16.63 10.68
C TYR A 380 14.31 17.41 11.98
N LYS A 381 14.87 18.62 11.88
CA LYS A 381 15.02 19.57 12.99
C LYS A 381 14.11 20.78 12.79
N GLY A 382 13.85 21.49 13.87
CA GLY A 382 13.05 22.71 13.82
C GLY A 382 13.72 23.78 12.94
N HIS A 383 12.89 24.57 12.26
CA HIS A 383 13.38 25.69 11.47
C HIS A 383 12.37 26.84 11.46
N ASN A 384 12.88 28.06 11.29
CA ASN A 384 12.07 29.27 11.20
C ASN A 384 12.10 29.78 9.76
N LYS A 385 10.94 29.92 9.13
CA LYS A 385 10.83 30.44 7.76
C LYS A 385 9.66 31.42 7.67
N GLY A 386 9.95 32.67 7.30
CA GLY A 386 8.92 33.70 7.10
C GLY A 386 8.07 34.00 8.34
N GLY A 387 8.66 33.97 9.54
CA GLY A 387 7.94 34.19 10.81
C GLY A 387 7.12 32.99 11.31
N LYS A 388 7.03 31.90 10.52
CA LYS A 388 6.44 30.63 10.97
C LYS A 388 7.51 29.73 11.57
N ILE A 389 7.23 29.22 12.76
CA ILE A 389 8.07 28.26 13.48
C ILE A 389 7.59 26.86 13.12
N TYR A 390 8.52 26.03 12.66
CA TYR A 390 8.29 24.61 12.41
C TYR A 390 9.04 23.81 13.48
N PRO A 391 8.35 23.05 14.35
CA PRO A 391 9.01 22.26 15.39
C PRO A 391 9.82 21.11 14.78
N GLY A 392 10.91 20.75 15.44
CA GLY A 392 11.69 19.55 15.15
C GLY A 392 11.00 18.28 15.64
N TYR A 393 11.51 17.12 15.24
CA TYR A 393 10.93 15.84 15.67
C TYR A 393 11.03 15.66 17.19
N SER A 394 12.17 16.01 17.78
CA SER A 394 12.41 15.96 19.24
C SER A 394 11.68 17.04 20.04
N ASP A 395 11.01 18.01 19.37
CA ASP A 395 10.19 19.01 20.05
C ASP A 395 8.77 18.49 20.32
N ASP A 396 8.38 17.35 19.72
CA ASP A 396 7.13 16.65 20.02
C ASP A 396 7.23 15.97 21.39
N SER A 397 6.39 16.38 22.34
CA SER A 397 6.40 15.87 23.72
C SER A 397 6.09 14.38 23.85
N THR A 398 5.58 13.76 22.79
CA THR A 398 5.33 12.31 22.73
C THR A 398 6.55 11.50 22.28
N VAL A 399 7.62 12.17 21.85
CA VAL A 399 8.87 11.55 21.38
C VAL A 399 9.91 11.56 22.50
N PRO A 400 10.63 10.45 22.75
CA PRO A 400 11.75 10.43 23.68
C PRO A 400 12.86 11.42 23.26
N ASN A 401 13.42 12.15 24.22
CA ASN A 401 14.45 13.18 23.97
C ASN A 401 15.71 12.63 23.29
N ASP A 402 16.02 11.35 23.47
CA ASP A 402 17.16 10.63 22.91
C ASP A 402 16.81 9.78 21.68
N SER A 403 15.62 9.97 21.10
CA SER A 403 15.17 9.20 19.95
C SER A 403 16.10 9.36 18.74
N LEU A 404 16.57 8.21 18.22
CA LEU A 404 17.31 8.10 16.98
C LEU A 404 16.42 7.70 15.80
N THR A 405 15.09 7.78 15.94
CA THR A 405 14.16 7.33 14.92
C THR A 405 14.33 8.14 13.63
N PRO A 406 14.57 7.48 12.48
CA PRO A 406 14.71 8.17 11.22
C PRO A 406 13.34 8.67 10.72
N THR A 407 13.24 9.97 10.50
CA THR A 407 12.10 10.60 9.79
C THR A 407 12.38 10.79 8.30
N PHE A 408 13.63 10.52 7.89
CA PHE A 408 14.11 10.49 6.51
C PHE A 408 15.02 9.27 6.31
N ALA A 409 14.89 8.60 5.16
CA ALA A 409 15.83 7.58 4.73
C ALA A 409 15.98 7.58 3.21
N ALA A 410 17.19 7.28 2.75
CA ALA A 410 17.51 7.01 1.37
C ALA A 410 18.37 5.74 1.29
N ALA A 411 18.09 4.86 0.32
CA ALA A 411 18.78 3.60 0.15
C ALA A 411 19.04 3.30 -1.34
N ALA A 412 20.20 2.71 -1.64
CA ALA A 412 20.48 2.10 -2.93
C ALA A 412 20.21 0.58 -2.87
N LEU A 413 19.26 0.12 -3.66
CA LEU A 413 18.85 -1.28 -3.75
C LEU A 413 19.31 -1.88 -5.08
N PHE A 414 19.60 -3.19 -5.08
CA PHE A 414 20.04 -3.91 -6.28
C PHE A 414 19.27 -5.23 -6.42
N ILE A 415 18.91 -5.56 -7.66
CA ILE A 415 18.20 -6.80 -8.03
C ILE A 415 19.15 -7.65 -8.87
N ASN A 416 19.56 -8.80 -8.35
CA ASN A 416 20.52 -9.71 -8.96
C ASN A 416 19.82 -10.65 -9.95
N ASN A 417 19.40 -10.12 -11.09
CA ASN A 417 18.87 -10.91 -12.19
C ASN A 417 19.34 -10.35 -13.56
N ALA A 418 19.08 -11.09 -14.64
CA ALA A 418 19.55 -10.71 -15.97
C ALA A 418 19.07 -9.32 -16.43
N ARG A 419 17.84 -8.92 -16.06
CA ARG A 419 17.23 -7.65 -16.48
C ARG A 419 17.83 -6.44 -15.75
N TRP A 420 18.14 -6.58 -14.46
CA TRP A 420 18.45 -5.45 -13.56
C TRP A 420 19.87 -5.44 -13.00
N ASP A 421 20.69 -6.44 -13.32
CA ASP A 421 22.08 -6.50 -12.88
C ASP A 421 22.85 -5.20 -13.18
N GLY A 422 23.46 -4.64 -12.12
CA GLY A 422 24.19 -3.37 -12.13
C GLY A 422 23.33 -2.10 -12.07
N VAL A 423 21.99 -2.18 -12.15
CA VAL A 423 21.10 -1.01 -12.11
C VAL A 423 20.71 -0.68 -10.66
N PRO A 424 21.05 0.52 -10.14
CA PRO A 424 20.62 0.92 -8.81
C PRO A 424 19.15 1.37 -8.79
N PHE A 425 18.42 0.84 -7.81
CA PHE A 425 17.08 1.28 -7.43
C PHE A 425 17.20 2.20 -6.21
N LEU A 426 17.11 3.51 -6.44
CA LEU A 426 17.26 4.53 -5.41
C LEU A 426 15.90 4.78 -4.76
N MET A 427 15.77 4.41 -3.49
CA MET A 427 14.55 4.60 -2.72
C MET A 427 14.74 5.73 -1.71
N LYS A 428 13.83 6.71 -1.69
CA LYS A 428 13.88 7.86 -0.78
C LYS A 428 12.50 8.07 -0.16
N ALA A 429 12.43 8.13 1.17
CA ALA A 429 11.22 8.45 1.91
C ALA A 429 11.51 9.46 3.00
N GLY A 430 10.61 10.43 3.21
CA GLY A 430 10.74 11.32 4.36
C GLY A 430 9.55 12.23 4.62
N LYS A 431 9.47 12.67 5.88
CA LYS A 431 8.52 13.69 6.37
C LYS A 431 9.23 15.04 6.53
N ALA A 432 8.44 16.11 6.64
CA ALA A 432 8.91 17.49 6.76
C ALA A 432 9.90 17.91 5.65
N LEU A 433 9.62 17.49 4.42
CA LEU A 433 10.39 17.85 3.23
C LEU A 433 9.78 19.08 2.52
N HIS A 434 10.50 19.60 1.53
CA HIS A 434 10.11 20.81 0.80
C HIS A 434 8.78 20.70 0.01
N THR A 435 8.39 19.51 -0.44
CA THR A 435 7.20 19.27 -1.26
C THR A 435 6.59 17.90 -0.97
N ARG A 436 5.27 17.80 -1.15
CA ARG A 436 4.55 16.53 -1.15
C ARG A 436 4.59 15.89 -2.54
N ARG A 437 5.08 14.64 -2.64
CA ARG A 437 5.07 13.86 -3.89
C ARG A 437 5.06 12.36 -3.66
#